data_AF-A0AA43RJL3-F1
#
_entry.id   AF-A0AA43RJL3-F1
#
_cell.length_a   1.000
_cell.length_b   1.000
_cell.length_c   1.000
_cell.angle_alpha   90.00
_cell.angle_beta   90.00
_cell.angle_gamma   90.00
#
_symmetry.space_group_name_H-M   'P 1'
#
loop_
_entity.id
_entity.type
_entity.pdbx_description
1 polymer ?
#
loop_
_entity_poly.entity_id
_entity_poly.type
_entity_poly.pdbx_seq_one_letter_code
_entity_poly.pdbx_strand_id
1 'polypeptide(L)'
;RRNLIILKNLAKLSCYDAVHVKFQIRMPLTHGVNDSDEIILQTADFLDAHDLRDVMLIPYHSLGLAKRRGLGLESIEMEPPSRERLAQISALFSTRNITAQVIGTAV
;
A
#
# COMPACT_ATOMS: atom_id res chain seq x y z
N ARG A 1 13.40 -2.24 -14.31
CA ARG A 1 13.31 -0.96 -13.56
C ARG A 1 12.10 -1.07 -12.64
N ARG A 2 12.23 -1.22 -11.32
CA ARG A 2 11.03 -1.33 -10.49
C ARG A 2 11.09 -0.31 -9.36
N ASN A 3 10.01 0.45 -9.24
CA ASN A 3 9.65 1.56 -8.36
C ASN A 3 10.65 2.70 -8.01
N LEU A 4 11.94 2.66 -8.37
CA LEU A 4 12.92 3.69 -7.95
C LEU A 4 12.50 5.14 -8.24
N ILE A 5 11.87 5.41 -9.39
CA ILE A 5 11.39 6.75 -9.73
C ILE A 5 10.29 7.21 -8.76
N ILE A 6 9.40 6.29 -8.36
CA ILE A 6 8.32 6.58 -7.40
C ILE A 6 8.92 6.95 -6.05
N LEU A 7 9.87 6.15 -5.56
CA LEU A 7 10.54 6.38 -4.28
C LEU A 7 11.32 7.70 -4.30
N LYS A 8 12.08 8.00 -5.37
CA LYS A 8 12.80 9.27 -5.52
C LYS A 8 11.87 10.47 -5.54
N ASN A 9 10.73 10.37 -6.22
CA ASN A 9 9.75 11.45 -6.28
C ASN A 9 9.12 11.68 -4.90
N LEU A 10 8.74 10.61 -4.20
CA LEU A 10 8.17 10.71 -2.86
C LEU A 10 9.16 11.34 -1.88
N ALA A 11 10.41 10.86 -1.85
CA ALA A 11 11.48 11.41 -1.02
C ALA A 11 11.77 12.89 -1.32
N LYS A 12 11.78 13.27 -2.61
CA LYS A 12 12.01 14.67 -2.99
C LYS A 12 10.85 15.57 -2.56
N LEU A 13 9.61 15.10 -2.73
CA LEU A 13 8.42 15.88 -2.43
C LEU A 13 8.16 15.97 -0.91
N SER A 14 8.58 14.98 -0.13
CA SER A 14 8.47 15.02 1.34
C SER A 14 9.37 16.07 1.99
N CYS A 15 10.41 16.53 1.31
CA CYS A 15 11.26 17.63 1.80
C CYS A 15 10.59 19.03 1.74
N TYR A 16 9.39 19.17 1.18
CA TYR A 16 8.69 20.46 1.09
C TYR A 16 7.49 20.50 2.03
N ASP A 17 7.55 21.28 3.11
CA ASP A 17 6.51 21.34 4.16
C ASP A 17 5.08 21.56 3.60
N ALA A 18 4.93 22.48 2.63
CA ALA A 18 3.64 22.79 2.00
C ALA A 18 3.01 21.61 1.24
N VAL A 19 3.83 20.63 0.84
CA VAL A 19 3.42 19.38 0.19
C VAL A 19 3.34 18.25 1.23
N HIS A 20 4.26 18.23 2.20
CA HIS A 20 4.37 17.19 3.22
C HIS A 20 3.04 16.94 3.93
N VAL A 21 2.39 18.01 4.38
CA VAL A 21 1.10 17.96 5.10
C VAL A 21 -0.07 17.44 4.25
N LYS A 22 0.14 17.24 2.94
CA LYS A 22 -0.90 16.79 1.99
C LYS A 22 -0.72 15.33 1.55
N PHE A 23 0.32 14.63 2.02
CA PHE A 23 0.52 13.25 1.59
C PHE A 23 -0.58 12.34 2.09
N GLN A 24 -1.02 11.46 1.18
CA GLN A 24 -1.90 10.35 1.49
C GLN A 24 -1.26 9.09 0.91
N ILE A 25 -0.58 8.32 1.75
CA ILE A 25 0.06 7.08 1.30
C ILE A 25 -1.02 6.01 1.20
N ARG A 26 -1.22 5.49 -0.01
CA ARG A 26 -2.22 4.47 -0.32
C ARG A 26 -1.51 3.22 -0.80
N MET A 27 -1.70 2.13 -0.08
CA MET A 27 -1.07 0.85 -0.35
C MET A 27 -2.13 -0.19 -0.69
N PRO A 28 -2.45 -0.40 -1.98
CA PRO A 28 -3.21 -1.56 -2.41
C PRO A 28 -2.48 -2.83 -2.00
N LEU A 29 -3.16 -3.74 -1.31
CA LEU A 29 -2.60 -5.00 -0.86
C LEU A 29 -3.22 -6.17 -1.61
N THR A 30 -2.37 -7.05 -2.10
CA THR A 30 -2.75 -8.27 -2.81
C THR A 30 -1.97 -9.43 -2.21
N HIS A 31 -2.70 -10.48 -1.85
CA HIS A 31 -2.14 -11.65 -1.21
C HIS A 31 -1.08 -12.31 -2.08
N GLY A 32 0.08 -12.64 -1.50
CA GLY A 32 1.20 -13.28 -2.19
C GLY A 32 1.97 -12.35 -3.14
N VAL A 33 1.60 -11.06 -3.23
CA VAL A 33 2.28 -10.09 -4.10
C VAL A 33 3.04 -9.05 -3.30
N ASN A 34 2.37 -8.38 -2.36
CA ASN A 34 2.96 -7.27 -1.61
C ASN A 34 2.51 -7.20 -0.14
N ASP A 35 2.00 -8.31 0.39
CA ASP A 35 1.54 -8.44 1.76
C ASP A 35 2.52 -9.24 2.64
N SER A 36 3.76 -9.50 2.21
CA SER A 36 4.77 -10.18 3.02
C SER A 36 5.39 -9.25 4.08
N ASP A 37 5.83 -9.81 5.21
CA ASP A 37 6.48 -9.02 6.28
C ASP A 37 7.69 -8.24 5.75
N GLU A 38 8.50 -8.83 4.87
CA GLU A 38 9.65 -8.17 4.26
C GLU A 38 9.24 -6.88 3.53
N ILE A 39 8.22 -6.93 2.67
CA ILE A 39 7.76 -5.78 1.90
C ILE A 39 7.16 -4.72 2.83
N ILE A 40 6.39 -5.15 3.83
CA ILE A 40 5.76 -4.23 4.79
C ILE A 40 6.81 -3.51 5.63
N LEU A 41 7.81 -4.23 6.14
CA LEU A 41 8.89 -3.66 6.94
C LEU A 41 9.74 -2.70 6.12
N GLN A 42 10.13 -3.07 4.90
CA GLN A 42 10.86 -2.17 3.99
C GLN A 42 10.05 -0.91 3.65
N THR A 43 8.73 -1.05 3.48
CA THR A 43 7.84 0.09 3.26
C THR A 43 7.80 0.99 4.50
N ALA A 44 7.64 0.40 5.68
CA ALA A 44 7.59 1.15 6.93
C ALA A 44 8.92 1.88 7.23
N ASP A 45 10.07 1.25 6.98
CA ASP A 45 11.39 1.88 7.10
C ASP A 45 11.53 3.09 6.15
N PHE A 46 11.05 2.96 4.92
CA PHE A 46 11.08 4.05 3.96
C PHE A 46 10.19 5.22 4.40
N LEU A 47 8.98 4.94 4.88
CA LEU A 47 8.06 5.99 5.35
C LEU A 47 8.59 6.69 6.61
N ASP A 48 9.16 5.94 7.56
CA ASP A 48 9.78 6.48 8.77
C ASP A 48 10.94 7.43 8.45
N ALA A 49 11.82 7.03 7.52
CA ALA A 49 12.94 7.86 7.06
C ALA A 49 12.52 9.20 6.41
N HIS A 50 11.24 9.33 6.03
CA HIS A 50 10.69 10.52 5.39
C HIS A 50 9.59 11.20 6.21
N ASP A 51 9.42 10.83 7.49
CA ASP A 51 8.41 11.35 8.42
C ASP A 51 6.96 11.24 7.93
N LEU A 52 6.67 10.20 7.14
CA LEU A 52 5.33 9.91 6.63
C LEU A 52 4.61 8.96 7.60
N ARG A 53 3.64 9.48 8.34
CA ARG A 53 3.06 8.78 9.51
C ARG A 53 1.69 8.15 9.29
N ASP A 54 1.09 8.29 8.10
CA ASP A 54 -0.24 7.76 7.81
C ASP A 54 -0.23 6.93 6.52
N VAL A 55 -0.77 5.71 6.61
CA VAL A 55 -0.94 4.81 5.47
C VAL A 55 -2.35 4.22 5.42
N MET A 56 -2.93 4.24 4.23
CA MET A 56 -4.21 3.64 3.90
C MET A 56 -3.96 2.29 3.23
N LEU A 57 -4.25 1.20 3.94
CA LEU A 57 -4.18 -0.17 3.42
C LEU A 57 -5.47 -0.48 2.67
N ILE A 58 -5.36 -0.84 1.39
CA ILE A 58 -6.52 -1.05 0.51
C ILE A 58 -6.52 -2.50 0.04
N PRO A 59 -7.30 -3.39 0.65
CA PRO A 59 -7.38 -4.78 0.22
C PRO A 59 -7.83 -4.87 -1.25
N TYR A 60 -7.25 -5.81 -2.00
CA TYR A 60 -7.63 -6.08 -3.39
C TYR A 60 -9.13 -6.37 -3.51
N HIS A 61 -9.70 -5.99 -4.65
CA HIS A 61 -11.07 -6.32 -5.04
C HIS A 61 -11.13 -6.75 -6.52
N SER A 62 -12.01 -7.68 -6.86
CA SER A 62 -12.16 -8.21 -8.23
C SER A 62 -13.02 -7.33 -9.15
N LEU A 63 -13.49 -6.15 -8.70
CA LEU A 63 -14.39 -5.26 -9.46
C LEU A 63 -13.84 -4.87 -10.85
N GLY A 64 -12.52 -4.80 -11.01
CA GLY A 64 -11.87 -4.45 -12.28
C GLY A 64 -11.90 -5.56 -13.34
N LEU A 65 -12.17 -6.82 -12.97
CA LEU A 65 -12.11 -7.97 -13.88
C LEU A 65 -13.18 -7.86 -14.98
N ALA A 66 -14.38 -7.38 -14.67
CA ALA A 66 -15.45 -7.19 -15.65
C ALA A 66 -15.04 -6.24 -16.79
N LYS A 67 -14.31 -5.17 -16.46
CA LYS A 67 -13.80 -4.21 -17.46
C LYS A 67 -12.76 -4.85 -18.38
N ARG A 68 -11.87 -5.67 -17.82
CA ARG A 68 -10.87 -6.42 -18.62
C ARG A 68 -11.55 -7.39 -19.58
N ARG A 69 -12.54 -8.16 -19.10
CA ARG A 69 -13.33 -9.06 -19.95
C ARG A 69 -14.04 -8.32 -21.09
N GLY A 70 -14.62 -7.15 -20.81
CA GLY A 70 -15.27 -6.31 -21.83
C GLY A 70 -14.32 -5.81 -22.93
N LEU A 71 -13.01 -5.76 -22.66
CA LEU A 71 -11.96 -5.41 -23.63
C LEU A 71 -11.34 -6.64 -24.32
N GLY A 72 -11.87 -7.85 -24.06
CA GLY A 72 -11.28 -9.10 -24.56
C GLY A 72 -9.90 -9.42 -23.96
N LEU A 73 -9.55 -8.80 -22.83
CA LEU A 73 -8.27 -9.03 -22.16
C LEU A 73 -8.40 -10.17 -21.15
N GLU A 74 -7.40 -11.06 -21.13
CA GLU A 74 -7.27 -12.06 -20.07
C GLU A 74 -7.16 -11.37 -18.71
N SER A 75 -7.75 -12.00 -17.70
CA SER A 75 -7.79 -11.48 -16.34
C SER A 75 -7.44 -12.58 -15.36
N ILE A 76 -6.39 -12.35 -14.57
CA ILE A 76 -6.04 -13.22 -13.45
C ILE A 76 -6.73 -12.64 -12.22
N GLU A 77 -7.57 -13.45 -11.59
CA GLU A 77 -8.15 -13.11 -10.30
C GLU A 77 -7.09 -13.31 -9.22
N MET A 78 -6.98 -12.32 -8.34
CA MET A 78 -6.06 -12.31 -7.21
C MET A 78 -6.87 -12.31 -5.92
N GLU A 79 -6.22 -12.55 -4.80
CA GLU A 79 -6.87 -12.58 -3.50
C GLU A 79 -6.49 -11.35 -2.66
N PRO A 80 -7.42 -10.82 -1.85
CA PRO A 80 -7.08 -9.88 -0.80
C PRO A 80 -6.37 -10.61 0.35
N PRO A 81 -5.49 -9.93 1.12
CA PRO A 81 -5.00 -10.48 2.38
C PRO A 81 -6.16 -10.73 3.35
N SER A 82 -6.03 -11.74 4.21
CA SER A 82 -7.02 -12.04 5.25
C SER A 82 -7.15 -10.90 6.27
N ARG A 83 -8.24 -10.88 7.05
CA ARG A 83 -8.43 -9.89 8.13
C ARG A 83 -7.33 -9.97 9.18
N GLU A 84 -6.91 -11.18 9.53
CA GLU A 84 -5.83 -11.46 10.46
C GLU A 84 -4.51 -10.92 9.89
N ARG A 85 -4.27 -11.13 8.59
CA ARG A 85 -3.09 -10.60 7.93
C ARG A 85 -3.09 -9.08 7.91
N LEU A 86 -4.21 -8.43 7.59
CA LEU A 86 -4.34 -6.97 7.63
C LEU A 86 -4.06 -6.41 9.03
N ALA A 87 -4.55 -7.08 10.09
CA ALA A 87 -4.25 -6.68 11.47
C ALA A 87 -2.75 -6.82 11.81
N GLN A 88 -2.09 -7.89 11.36
CA GLN A 88 -0.65 -8.05 11.50
C GLN A 88 0.12 -6.94 10.77
N ILE A 89 -0.27 -6.63 9.53
CA ILE A 89 0.35 -5.55 8.74
C ILE A 89 0.21 -4.21 9.47
N SER A 90 -0.98 -3.88 9.97
CA SER A 90 -1.17 -2.67 10.77
C SER A 90 -0.25 -2.62 11.99
N ALA A 91 -0.09 -3.75 12.70
CA ALA A 91 0.81 -3.84 13.84
C ALA A 91 2.28 -3.63 13.45
N LEU A 92 2.71 -4.14 12.29
CA LEU A 92 4.08 -3.92 11.79
C LEU A 92 4.34 -2.44 11.51
N PHE A 93 3.40 -1.71 10.91
CA PHE A 93 3.53 -0.25 10.73
C PHE A 93 3.61 0.50 12.06
N SER A 94 2.82 0.09 13.06
CA SER A 94 2.83 0.72 14.39
C SER A 94 4.18 0.63 15.10
N THR A 95 5.03 -0.35 14.77
CA THR A 95 6.40 -0.43 15.32
C THR A 95 7.27 0.79 14.98
N ARG A 96 6.91 1.56 13.96
CA ARG A 96 7.58 2.82 13.54
C ARG A 96 6.70 4.05 13.74
N ASN A 97 5.71 3.97 14.63
CA ASN A 97 4.74 5.03 14.89
C ASN A 97 3.97 5.47 13.62
N ILE A 98 3.74 4.54 12.69
CA ILE A 98 2.93 4.79 11.49
C ILE A 98 1.52 4.27 11.73
N THR A 99 0.53 5.15 11.56
CA THR A 99 -0.89 4.81 11.64
C THR A 99 -1.32 4.13 10.34
N ALA A 100 -1.70 2.86 10.43
CA ALA A 100 -2.17 2.08 9.30
C ALA A 100 -3.68 1.83 9.38
N GLN A 101 -4.44 2.47 8.48
CA GLN A 101 -5.90 2.35 8.41
C GLN A 101 -6.29 1.45 7.24
N VAL A 102 -7.06 0.40 7.52
CA VAL A 102 -7.65 -0.44 6.47
C VAL A 102 -8.88 0.27 5.90
N ILE A 103 -8.91 0.48 4.59
CA ILE A 103 -9.97 1.20 3.91
C ILE A 103 -10.54 0.35 2.78
N GLY A 104 -11.87 0.23 2.80
CA GLY A 104 -12.61 -0.69 1.95
C GLY A 104 -12.80 -2.05 2.60
N THR A 105 -13.78 -2.81 2.09
CA THR A 105 -14.01 -4.20 2.47
C THR A 105 -13.35 -5.11 1.46
N ALA A 106 -12.59 -6.10 1.94
CA ALA A 106 -12.28 -7.28 1.15
C ALA A 106 -13.62 -7.99 0.84
N VAL A 107 -13.94 -8.15 -0.44
CA VAL A 107 -15.15 -8.83 -0.93
C VAL A 107 -14.75 -10.10 -1.62
#